data_AF-T0NED0-F1
#
_entry.id   AF-T0NED0-F1
#
_cell.length_a   1.000
_cell.length_b   1.000
_cell.length_c   1.000
_cell.angle_alpha   90.00
_cell.angle_beta   90.00
_cell.angle_gamma   90.00
#
_symmetry.space_group_name_H-M   'P 1'
#
loop_
_entity.id
_entity.type
_entity.pdbx_description
1 polymer ?
#
loop_
_entity_poly.entity_id
_entity_poly.type
_entity_poly.pdbx_seq_one_letter_code
_entity_poly.pdbx_strand_id
1 'polypeptide(L)'
;MDITPEIFAKELADARSYIIESEVEEVVNLTGKVSSNVLVVKSGDEYRSWQWPNEPARHKALDLLGDLMLLGKKLQGHVIGFRSGHRLNLELCKKIYEECNDDRFS
;
A
#
# COMPACT_ATOMS: atom_id res chain seq x y z
N MET A 1 -3.11 13.78 2.00
CA MET A 1 -4.27 13.55 1.12
C MET A 1 -5.41 13.11 2.02
N ASP A 2 -6.55 13.77 1.93
CA ASP A 2 -7.75 13.32 2.64
C ASP A 2 -8.40 12.17 1.85
N ILE A 3 -8.91 11.16 2.56
CA ILE A 3 -9.50 9.97 1.94
C ILE A 3 -11.01 10.06 2.03
N THR A 4 -11.67 10.26 0.89
CA THR A 4 -13.12 10.06 0.71
C THR A 4 -13.36 8.91 -0.26
N PRO A 5 -14.57 8.31 -0.31
CA PRO A 5 -14.88 7.27 -1.28
C PRO A 5 -14.60 7.69 -2.74
N GLU A 6 -14.86 8.95 -3.08
CA GLU A 6 -14.66 9.52 -4.42
C GLU A 6 -13.17 9.67 -4.74
N ILE A 7 -12.37 10.18 -3.79
CA ILE A 7 -10.91 10.29 -3.95
C ILE A 7 -10.32 8.88 -4.05
N PHE A 8 -10.73 7.95 -3.17
CA PHE A 8 -10.27 6.57 -3.22
C PHE A 8 -10.50 5.94 -4.60
N ALA A 9 -11.74 6.02 -5.12
CA ALA A 9 -12.10 5.43 -6.40
C ALA A 9 -11.32 6.05 -7.58
N LYS A 10 -11.11 7.37 -7.57
CA LYS A 10 -10.47 8.08 -8.68
C LYS A 10 -8.95 8.04 -8.65
N GLU A 11 -8.36 8.01 -7.45
CA GLU A 11 -6.95 8.33 -7.24
C GLU A 11 -6.11 7.20 -6.63
N LEU A 12 -6.74 6.18 -6.04
CA LEU A 12 -6.03 5.14 -5.29
C LEU A 12 -6.38 3.73 -5.73
N ALA A 13 -7.66 3.45 -6.01
CA ALA A 13 -8.17 2.10 -6.22
C ALA A 13 -7.50 1.36 -7.39
N ASP A 14 -7.19 2.08 -8.47
CA ASP A 14 -6.58 1.51 -9.68
C ASP A 14 -5.04 1.47 -9.62
N ALA A 15 -4.41 1.89 -8.51
CA ALA A 15 -2.94 1.87 -8.39
C ALA A 15 -2.41 0.42 -8.36
N ARG A 16 -1.76 0.01 -9.44
CA ARG A 16 -1.26 -1.36 -9.61
C ARG A 16 -0.08 -1.66 -8.70
N SER A 17 0.03 -2.94 -8.34
CA SER A 17 1.24 -3.44 -7.69
C SER A 17 2.43 -3.36 -8.64
N TYR A 18 3.64 -3.35 -8.08
CA TYR A 18 4.85 -3.15 -8.86
C TYR A 18 5.98 -4.07 -8.41
N ILE A 19 6.90 -4.33 -9.33
CA ILE A 19 8.11 -5.13 -9.12
C ILE A 19 9.29 -4.43 -9.79
N ILE A 20 10.48 -4.53 -9.21
CA ILE A 20 11.70 -4.02 -9.86
C ILE A 20 12.12 -5.02 -10.93
N GLU A 21 12.56 -4.54 -12.11
CA GLU A 21 12.97 -5.41 -13.22
C GLU A 21 14.00 -6.47 -12.79
N SER A 22 14.97 -6.10 -11.94
CA SER A 22 15.97 -7.03 -11.41
C SER A 22 15.41 -8.17 -10.55
N GLU A 23 14.18 -8.04 -10.05
CA GLU A 23 13.50 -9.03 -9.21
C GLU A 23 12.53 -9.92 -10.02
N VAL A 24 12.26 -9.59 -11.28
CA VAL A 24 11.28 -10.29 -12.12
C VAL A 24 11.66 -11.76 -12.29
N GLU A 25 12.93 -12.05 -12.58
CA GLU A 25 13.38 -13.42 -12.78
C GLU A 25 13.19 -14.28 -11.52
N GLU A 26 13.52 -13.73 -10.35
CA GLU A 26 13.33 -14.41 -9.07
C GLU A 26 11.85 -14.71 -8.81
N VAL A 27 10.97 -13.72 -9.02
CA VAL A 27 9.53 -13.91 -8.83
C VAL A 27 8.96 -14.92 -9.82
N VAL A 28 9.38 -14.91 -11.09
CA VAL A 28 8.96 -15.92 -12.06
C VAL A 28 9.43 -17.32 -11.63
N ASN A 29 10.65 -17.45 -11.11
CA ASN A 29 11.16 -18.73 -10.63
C ASN A 29 10.36 -19.26 -9.42
N LEU A 30 9.86 -18.37 -8.55
CA LEU A 30 9.05 -18.74 -7.38
C LEU A 30 7.57 -18.99 -7.71
N THR A 31 6.99 -18.23 -8.64
CA THR A 31 5.53 -18.18 -8.86
C THR A 31 5.11 -18.74 -10.22
N GLY A 32 6.06 -19.01 -11.11
CA GLY A 32 5.84 -19.46 -12.48
C GLY A 32 5.41 -18.36 -13.46
N LYS A 33 4.99 -17.17 -12.98
CA LYS A 33 4.54 -16.05 -13.83
C LYS A 33 4.45 -14.73 -13.07
N VAL A 34 4.66 -13.63 -13.78
CA VAL A 34 4.26 -12.28 -13.33
C VAL A 34 2.95 -11.90 -14.02
N SER A 35 2.00 -11.37 -13.25
CA SER A 35 0.71 -10.92 -13.78
C SER A 35 0.88 -9.72 -14.70
N SER A 36 0.09 -9.64 -15.78
CA SER A 36 0.05 -8.48 -16.67
C SER A 36 -0.44 -7.20 -15.98
N ASN A 37 -1.06 -7.34 -14.81
CA ASN A 37 -1.52 -6.21 -13.98
C ASN A 37 -0.46 -5.72 -12.97
N VAL A 38 0.78 -6.19 -13.08
CA VAL A 38 1.90 -5.73 -12.25
C VAL A 38 2.78 -4.81 -13.08
N LEU A 39 3.08 -3.64 -12.52
CA LEU A 39 3.98 -2.68 -13.12
C LEU A 39 5.43 -3.12 -12.92
N VAL A 40 6.17 -3.28 -14.02
CA VAL A 40 7.62 -3.51 -13.95
C VAL A 40 8.33 -2.16 -13.94
N VAL A 41 9.04 -1.86 -12.85
CA VAL A 41 9.79 -0.62 -12.67
C VAL A 41 11.25 -0.86 -13.06
N LYS A 42 11.71 -0.18 -14.11
CA LYS A 42 13.10 -0.21 -14.56
C LYS A 42 13.85 1.04 -14.14
N SER A 43 15.15 0.90 -13.90
CA SER A 43 16.01 2.06 -13.63
C SER A 43 16.14 2.90 -14.90
N GLY A 44 15.72 4.16 -14.84
CA GLY A 44 15.81 5.09 -15.98
C GLY A 44 14.69 4.99 -17.02
N ASP A 45 13.64 4.19 -16.78
CA ASP A 45 12.50 4.16 -17.70
C ASP A 45 11.68 5.44 -17.62
N GLU A 46 11.31 5.96 -18.79
CA GLU A 46 10.26 6.95 -18.90
C GLU A 46 8.92 6.26 -18.63
N TYR A 47 8.10 6.87 -17.77
CA TYR A 47 6.79 6.47 -17.24
C TYR A 47 5.68 6.13 -18.27
N ARG A 48 6.02 5.67 -19.47
CA ARG A 48 5.14 5.59 -20.65
C ARG A 48 3.95 4.64 -20.47
N SER A 49 3.97 3.77 -19.46
CA SER A 49 2.88 2.83 -19.11
C SER A 49 2.25 3.07 -17.73
N TRP A 50 2.66 4.13 -17.02
CA TRP A 50 2.17 4.41 -15.67
C TRP A 50 0.92 5.29 -15.79
N GLN A 51 -0.12 4.97 -15.03
CA GLN A 51 -1.33 5.77 -14.96
C GLN A 51 -1.07 7.07 -14.20
N TRP A 52 -0.14 7.06 -13.26
CA TRP A 52 0.34 8.25 -12.56
C TRP A 52 1.87 8.28 -12.47
N PRO A 53 2.51 9.46 -12.49
CA PRO A 53 3.95 9.59 -12.25
C PRO A 53 4.42 9.01 -10.90
N ASN A 54 3.52 8.95 -9.92
CA ASN A 54 3.75 8.42 -8.58
C ASN A 54 2.93 7.15 -8.28
N GLU A 55 2.54 6.37 -9.30
CA GLU A 55 1.73 5.15 -9.15
C GLU A 55 2.28 4.17 -8.08
N PRO A 56 3.60 3.90 -7.97
CA PRO A 56 4.14 3.06 -6.88
C PRO A 56 3.86 3.61 -5.48
N ALA A 57 3.95 4.94 -5.31
CA ALA A 57 3.65 5.58 -4.03
C ALA A 57 2.15 5.54 -3.71
N ARG A 58 1.28 5.67 -4.72
CA ARG A 58 -0.17 5.48 -4.58
C ARG A 58 -0.52 4.05 -4.18
N HIS A 59 0.14 3.05 -4.77
CA HIS A 59 -0.04 1.65 -4.38
C HIS A 59 0.39 1.42 -2.92
N LYS A 60 1.48 2.03 -2.44
CA LYS A 60 1.87 1.96 -1.02
C LYS A 60 0.86 2.62 -0.08
N ALA A 61 0.23 3.71 -0.52
CA ALA A 61 -0.87 4.31 0.23
C ALA A 61 -2.13 3.41 0.22
N LEU A 62 -2.41 2.73 -0.88
CA LEU A 62 -3.48 1.73 -0.98
C LEU A 62 -3.22 0.54 -0.04
N ASP A 63 -2.00 -0.01 -0.02
CA ASP A 63 -1.54 -1.06 0.90
C ASP A 63 -1.77 -0.64 2.35
N LEU A 64 -1.31 0.57 2.72
CA LEU A 64 -1.48 1.11 4.07
C LEU A 64 -2.95 1.24 4.45
N LEU A 65 -3.79 1.77 3.56
CA LEU A 65 -5.21 1.90 3.81
C LEU A 65 -5.86 0.52 4.02
N GLY A 66 -5.52 -0.47 3.19
CA GLY A 66 -6.00 -1.84 3.33
C GLY A 66 -5.56 -2.49 4.64
N ASP A 67 -4.30 -2.33 5.04
CA ASP A 67 -3.78 -2.85 6.30
C ASP A 67 -4.46 -2.20 7.52
N LEU A 68 -4.72 -0.88 7.49
CA LEU A 68 -5.42 -0.17 8.55
C LEU A 68 -6.87 -0.65 8.72
N MET A 69 -7.51 -1.14 7.67
CA MET A 69 -8.85 -1.74 7.76
C MET A 69 -8.89 -3.02 8.61
N LEU A 70 -7.74 -3.66 8.85
CA LEU A 70 -7.64 -4.82 9.76
C LEU A 70 -7.98 -4.48 11.22
N LEU A 71 -7.98 -3.18 11.59
CA LEU A 71 -8.45 -2.72 12.90
C LEU A 71 -9.95 -3.00 13.12
N GLY A 72 -10.73 -3.22 12.05
CA GLY A 72 -12.18 -3.45 12.13
C GLY A 72 -12.98 -2.24 12.62
N LYS A 73 -12.35 -1.09 12.80
CA LYS A 73 -12.94 0.18 13.25
C LYS A 73 -12.55 1.29 12.28
N LYS A 74 -13.39 2.33 12.18
CA LYS A 74 -13.05 3.53 11.42
C LYS A 74 -11.94 4.29 12.16
N LEU A 75 -10.82 4.50 11.49
CA LEU A 75 -9.74 5.33 11.99
C LEU A 75 -9.99 6.78 11.58
N GLN A 76 -10.09 7.68 12.56
CA GLN A 76 -10.07 9.12 12.32
C GLN A 76 -8.71 9.65 12.78
N GLY A 77 -7.86 9.99 11.82
CA GLY A 77 -6.51 10.48 12.12
C GLY A 77 -5.70 10.76 10.87
N HIS A 78 -4.49 11.26 11.09
CA HIS A 78 -3.52 11.51 10.03
C HIS A 78 -2.38 10.50 10.14
N VAL A 79 -2.21 9.66 9.12
CA VAL A 79 -1.17 8.62 9.09
C VAL A 79 -0.06 9.03 8.13
N ILE A 80 1.19 8.92 8.60
CA ILE A 80 2.39 9.22 7.82
C ILE A 80 3.24 7.95 7.78
N GLY A 81 3.53 7.44 6.58
CA GLY A 81 4.39 6.29 6.36
C GLY A 81 5.68 6.69 5.66
N PHE A 82 6.83 6.35 6.24
CA PHE A 82 8.15 6.51 5.61
C PHE A 82 8.71 5.15 5.23
N ARG A 83 8.79 4.86 3.93
CA ARG A 83 9.23 3.54 3.41
C ARG A 83 8.51 2.37 4.11
N SER A 84 7.23 2.56 4.41
CA SER A 84 6.43 1.58 5.13
C SER A 84 6.07 0.40 4.23
N GLY A 85 5.91 -0.76 4.85
CA GLY A 85 5.37 -1.96 4.21
C GLY A 85 4.46 -2.70 5.18
N HIS A 86 3.85 -3.79 4.72
CA HIS A 86 2.80 -4.49 5.45
C HIS A 86 3.17 -4.84 6.90
N ARG A 87 4.42 -5.25 7.16
CA ARG A 87 4.87 -5.54 8.53
C ARG A 87 4.76 -4.32 9.46
N LEU A 88 5.23 -3.15 9.01
CA LEU A 88 5.19 -1.93 9.82
C LEU A 88 3.75 -1.42 9.98
N ASN A 89 2.93 -1.53 8.94
CA ASN A 89 1.52 -1.16 8.98
C ASN A 89 0.75 -2.03 9.99
N LEU A 90 1.03 -3.34 10.01
CA LEU A 90 0.44 -4.27 10.96
C LEU A 90 0.92 -4.01 12.40
N GLU A 91 2.20 -3.69 12.61
CA GLU A 91 2.72 -3.28 13.91
C GLU A 91 2.03 -2.01 14.43
N LEU A 92 1.78 -1.03 13.56
CA LEU A 92 0.98 0.15 13.89
C LEU A 92 -0.44 -0.23 14.29
N CYS A 93 -1.11 -1.11 13.53
CA CYS A 93 -2.46 -1.57 13.85
C CYS A 93 -2.52 -2.25 15.23
N LYS A 94 -1.56 -3.12 15.53
CA LYS A 94 -1.48 -3.79 16.85
C LYS A 94 -1.35 -2.78 17.97
N LYS A 95 -0.46 -1.79 17.84
CA LYS A 95 -0.31 -0.73 18.84
C LYS A 95 -1.59 0.09 19.03
N ILE A 96 -2.25 0.49 17.95
CA ILE A 96 -3.53 1.22 18.03
C ILE A 96 -4.57 0.37 18.75
N TYR A 97 -4.66 -0.92 18.42
CA TYR A 97 -5.59 -1.85 19.06
C TYR A 97 -5.30 -2.02 20.56
N GLU A 98 -4.05 -2.16 20.95
CA GLU A 98 -3.63 -2.25 22.35
C GLU A 98 -4.03 -1.00 23.12
N GLU A 99 -3.69 0.19 22.63
CA GLU A 99 -4.03 1.47 23.29
C GLU A 99 -5.55 1.73 23.34
N CYS A 100 -6.31 1.27 22.35
CA CYS A 100 -7.76 1.46 22.29
C CYS A 100 -8.57 0.42 23.09
N ASN A 101 -7.98 -0.72 23.46
CA ASN A 101 -8.59 -1.70 24.37
C ASN A 101 -7.94 -1.66 25.75
N ASP A 102 -7.12 -0.64 26.01
CA ASP A 102 -6.53 -0.41 27.31
C ASP A 102 -7.56 0.24 28.24
N ASP A 103 -8.39 -0.61 28.84
CA ASP A 103 -9.44 -0.25 29.80
C ASP A 103 -8.88 0.21 31.16
N ARG A 104 -7.62 0.65 31.26
CA ARG A 104 -7.02 1.19 32.51
C ARG A 104 -7.71 2.45 33.07
N PHE A 105 -8.76 2.95 32.39
CA PHE A 105 -9.62 4.04 32.86
C PHE A 105 -11.14 3.79 32.65
N SER A 106 -11.61 2.55 32.49
CA SER A 106 -13.05 2.22 32.50
C SER A 106 -13.56 1.88 33.90
#